data_AF-A0A544YR89-F1
#
_entry.id   AF-A0A544YR89-F1
#
_cell.length_a   1.000
_cell.length_b   1.000
_cell.length_c   1.000
_cell.angle_alpha   90.00
_cell.angle_beta   90.00
_cell.angle_gamma   90.00
#
_symmetry.space_group_name_H-M   'P 1'
#
loop_
_entity.id
_entity.type
_entity.pdbx_description
1 polymer ?
#
loop_
_entity_poly.entity_id
_entity_poly.type
_entity_poly.pdbx_seq_one_letter_code
_entity_poly.pdbx_strand_id
1 'polypeptide(L)'
;MQDGSYWRWKPAGSSGGTTPKPKPTVKPEPKPSGPKCSRKYLPLPDPKCQPGARNPAVTQKTIKSTICAPGYSRKVAPPASYVNALRVTQIAQYGYADRKPSHYKEDHLIPLSLGGSPKSAKNLWPQPVLAGKGKTPAAKDAVELTLWRAVCRGEVPLAKAQQAIAKNWRTAVRRLAL
;
A
#
# COMPACT_ATOMS: atom_id res chain seq x y z
N MET A 1 60.22 70.21 -48.72
CA MET A 1 60.90 70.20 -47.42
C MET A 1 61.15 68.75 -47.02
N GLN A 2 62.35 68.44 -46.51
CA GLN A 2 62.71 67.19 -45.79
C GLN A 2 61.80 67.03 -44.54
N ASP A 3 61.71 65.96 -43.75
CA ASP A 3 62.26 64.59 -43.60
C ASP A 3 61.06 63.76 -43.03
N GLY A 4 61.05 62.48 -42.69
CA GLY A 4 62.06 61.52 -42.28
C GLY A 4 61.33 60.36 -41.57
N SER A 5 61.91 59.17 -41.73
CA SER A 5 61.94 58.00 -40.85
C SER A 5 60.88 57.83 -39.74
N TYR A 6 60.30 56.63 -39.62
CA TYR A 6 60.68 55.62 -38.62
C TYR A 6 59.68 54.46 -38.60
N TRP A 7 60.23 53.25 -38.68
CA TRP A 7 59.56 51.96 -38.55
C TRP A 7 58.68 51.86 -37.30
N ARG A 8 57.47 51.30 -37.44
CA ARG A 8 56.83 50.63 -36.31
C ARG A 8 55.96 49.44 -36.72
N TRP A 9 56.50 48.26 -36.44
CA TRP A 9 55.77 47.01 -36.26
C TRP A 9 54.54 47.22 -35.35
N LYS A 10 53.39 46.63 -35.73
CA LYS A 10 52.27 46.38 -34.81
C LYS A 10 51.98 44.87 -34.76
N PRO A 11 51.75 44.31 -33.57
CA PRO A 11 51.63 42.87 -33.37
C PRO A 11 50.30 42.32 -33.90
N ALA A 12 50.34 41.05 -34.29
CA ALA A 12 49.18 40.24 -34.61
C ALA A 12 48.17 40.26 -33.45
N GLY A 13 46.91 40.59 -33.76
CA GLY A 13 45.80 40.45 -32.83
C GLY A 13 45.64 38.97 -32.45
N SER A 14 45.81 38.68 -31.17
CA SER A 14 45.56 37.36 -30.60
C SER A 14 44.06 37.08 -30.68
N SER A 15 43.65 36.20 -31.59
CA SER A 15 42.33 35.61 -31.62
C SER A 15 42.16 34.71 -30.39
N GLY A 16 41.60 35.27 -29.31
CA GLY A 16 41.16 34.52 -28.15
C GLY A 16 40.06 33.54 -28.56
N GLY A 17 40.44 32.30 -28.86
CA GLY A 17 39.51 31.19 -29.04
C GLY A 17 38.76 30.95 -27.74
N THR A 18 37.46 31.23 -27.74
CA THR A 18 36.59 30.86 -26.62
C THR A 18 36.33 29.36 -26.73
N THR A 19 36.90 28.57 -25.84
CA THR A 19 36.61 27.14 -25.72
C THR A 19 35.14 26.96 -25.30
N PRO A 20 34.34 26.15 -26.01
CA PRO A 20 32.98 25.85 -25.59
C PRO A 20 33.01 24.98 -24.33
N LYS A 21 32.37 25.46 -23.26
CA LYS A 21 32.19 24.73 -22.00
C LYS A 21 31.38 23.45 -22.28
N PRO A 22 31.82 22.26 -21.82
CA PRO A 22 31.07 21.03 -22.03
C PRO A 22 29.71 21.10 -21.32
N LYS A 23 28.65 20.76 -22.07
CA LYS A 23 27.28 20.66 -21.56
C LYS A 23 27.21 19.59 -20.45
N PRO A 24 26.53 19.85 -19.32
CA PRO A 24 26.35 18.83 -18.29
C PRO A 24 25.64 17.62 -18.90
N THR A 25 26.26 16.44 -18.81
CA THR A 25 25.63 15.17 -19.15
C THR A 25 24.53 14.88 -18.12
N VAL A 26 23.27 15.05 -18.53
CA VAL A 26 22.12 14.61 -17.74
C VAL A 26 22.20 13.09 -17.65
N LYS A 27 22.49 12.55 -16.45
CA LYS A 27 22.38 11.11 -16.19
C LYS A 27 20.96 10.66 -16.55
N PRO A 28 20.76 9.55 -17.25
CA PRO A 28 19.42 9.04 -17.52
C PRO A 28 18.72 8.81 -16.17
N GLU A 29 17.56 9.45 -16.02
CA GLU A 29 16.70 9.29 -14.87
C GLU A 29 16.35 7.80 -14.75
N PRO A 30 16.48 7.17 -13.55
CA PRO A 30 16.19 5.76 -13.41
C PRO A 30 14.74 5.52 -13.84
N LYS A 31 14.53 4.55 -14.76
CA LYS A 31 13.19 4.11 -15.17
C LYS A 31 12.32 3.95 -13.92
N PRO A 32 11.05 4.40 -13.94
CA PRO A 32 10.18 4.26 -12.78
C PRO A 32 10.24 2.80 -12.32
N SER A 33 10.73 2.59 -11.09
CA SER A 33 10.67 1.28 -10.48
C SER A 33 9.20 0.84 -10.52
N GLY A 34 8.96 -0.40 -10.98
CA GLY A 34 7.62 -0.94 -11.09
C GLY A 34 6.84 -0.86 -9.77
N PRO A 35 5.55 -1.22 -9.78
CA PRO A 35 4.74 -1.12 -8.56
C PRO A 35 5.36 -1.90 -7.40
N LYS A 36 5.37 -1.28 -6.21
CA LYS A 36 5.93 -1.85 -4.98
C LYS A 36 5.14 -3.07 -4.48
N CYS A 37 3.84 -3.12 -4.81
CA CYS A 37 2.93 -4.22 -4.50
C CYS A 37 2.29 -4.76 -5.78
N SER A 38 1.87 -6.02 -5.77
CA SER A 38 1.35 -6.70 -6.95
C SER A 38 -0.17 -6.90 -6.91
N ARG A 39 -0.81 -6.59 -8.05
CA ARG A 39 -2.24 -6.87 -8.29
C ARG A 39 -2.53 -8.33 -8.69
N LYS A 40 -1.51 -9.18 -8.84
CA LYS A 40 -1.67 -10.57 -9.30
C LYS A 40 -2.49 -11.47 -8.37
N TYR A 41 -2.62 -11.06 -7.11
CA TYR A 41 -3.29 -11.85 -6.07
C TYR A 41 -4.78 -11.52 -5.91
N LEU A 42 -5.27 -10.52 -6.66
CA LEU A 42 -6.64 -10.07 -6.50
C LEU A 42 -7.64 -11.24 -6.62
N PRO A 43 -8.65 -11.28 -5.73
CA PRO A 43 -9.02 -10.21 -4.79
C PRO A 43 -8.40 -10.34 -3.38
N LEU A 44 -7.25 -10.99 -3.25
CA LEU A 44 -6.44 -10.92 -2.04
C LEU A 44 -5.38 -9.82 -2.21
N PRO A 45 -4.88 -9.24 -1.11
CA PRO A 45 -3.72 -8.37 -1.19
C PRO A 45 -2.46 -9.13 -1.61
N ASP A 46 -1.42 -8.38 -1.97
CA ASP A 46 -0.08 -8.94 -2.12
C ASP A 46 0.43 -9.42 -0.74
N PRO A 47 0.74 -10.73 -0.56
CA PRO A 47 1.21 -11.26 0.71
C PRO A 47 2.56 -10.68 1.16
N LYS A 48 3.37 -10.11 0.25
CA LYS A 48 4.61 -9.41 0.63
C LYS A 48 4.31 -8.05 1.25
N CYS A 49 3.33 -7.33 0.72
CA CYS A 49 2.94 -6.02 1.24
C CYS A 49 2.05 -6.15 2.48
N GLN A 50 1.10 -7.07 2.47
CA GLN A 50 0.17 -7.32 3.57
C GLN A 50 0.18 -8.80 3.99
N PRO A 51 1.15 -9.21 4.83
CA PRO A 51 1.18 -10.56 5.41
C PRO A 51 0.07 -10.81 6.47
N GLY A 52 -0.66 -9.77 6.91
CA GLY A 52 -1.72 -9.88 7.91
C GLY A 52 -1.23 -9.61 9.33
N ALA A 53 -0.80 -8.37 9.60
CA ALA A 53 -0.38 -7.98 10.94
C ALA A 53 -1.55 -8.03 11.95
N ARG A 54 -1.28 -8.60 13.14
CA ARG A 54 -2.26 -8.81 14.22
C ARG A 54 -2.18 -7.71 15.27
N ASN A 55 -3.26 -7.53 16.03
CA ASN A 55 -3.29 -6.69 17.22
C ASN A 55 -2.81 -7.52 18.43
N PRO A 56 -1.67 -7.17 19.07
CA PRO A 56 -1.13 -7.94 20.20
C PRO A 56 -2.06 -7.96 21.43
N ALA A 57 -2.99 -7.01 21.56
CA ALA A 57 -3.98 -7.01 22.64
C ALA A 57 -5.07 -8.09 22.46
N VAL A 58 -5.21 -8.66 21.26
CA VAL A 58 -6.21 -9.69 20.95
C VAL A 58 -5.53 -11.06 20.89
N THR A 59 -5.78 -11.85 21.93
CA THR A 59 -5.31 -13.21 22.08
C THR A 59 -6.50 -14.12 22.40
N GLN A 60 -6.32 -15.44 22.34
CA GLN A 60 -7.35 -16.39 22.74
C GLN A 60 -7.86 -16.10 24.17
N LYS A 61 -6.97 -15.68 25.08
CA LYS A 61 -7.31 -15.38 26.48
C LYS A 61 -8.13 -14.09 26.63
N THR A 62 -8.00 -13.15 25.69
CA THR A 62 -8.65 -11.83 25.77
C THR A 62 -9.89 -11.70 24.88
N ILE A 63 -10.29 -12.73 24.12
CA ILE A 63 -11.39 -12.60 23.14
C ILE A 63 -12.71 -12.13 23.76
N LYS A 64 -13.00 -12.54 25.01
CA LYS A 64 -14.26 -12.18 25.69
C LYS A 64 -14.32 -10.70 26.07
N SER A 65 -13.20 -10.06 26.39
CA SER A 65 -13.10 -8.61 26.68
C SER A 65 -12.69 -7.77 25.47
N THR A 66 -12.37 -8.42 24.34
CA THR A 66 -11.97 -7.76 23.09
C THR A 66 -12.98 -8.06 21.98
N ILE A 67 -12.64 -8.90 21.01
CA ILE A 67 -13.41 -9.09 19.78
C ILE A 67 -14.83 -9.59 19.99
N CYS A 68 -15.14 -10.25 21.10
CA CYS A 68 -16.48 -10.71 21.42
C CYS A 68 -17.26 -9.73 22.31
N ALA A 69 -16.63 -8.64 22.77
CA ALA A 69 -17.29 -7.58 23.52
C ALA A 69 -18.03 -6.63 22.55
N PRO A 70 -19.26 -6.20 22.88
CA PRO A 70 -20.00 -5.24 22.06
C PRO A 70 -19.19 -3.98 21.76
N GLY A 71 -19.20 -3.54 20.49
CA GLY A 71 -18.56 -2.28 20.08
C GLY A 71 -17.03 -2.30 19.99
N TYR A 72 -16.35 -3.41 20.27
CA TYR A 72 -14.88 -3.46 20.26
C TYR A 72 -14.26 -2.96 18.96
N SER A 73 -14.71 -3.45 17.80
CA SER A 73 -14.18 -3.02 16.50
C SER A 73 -14.35 -1.52 16.27
N ARG A 74 -15.46 -0.92 16.72
CA ARG A 74 -15.68 0.54 16.64
C ARG A 74 -14.69 1.30 17.51
N LYS A 75 -14.43 0.81 18.73
CA LYS A 75 -13.47 1.42 19.67
C LYS A 75 -12.04 1.45 19.13
N VAL A 76 -11.63 0.41 18.40
CA VAL A 76 -10.24 0.29 17.90
C VAL A 76 -10.07 0.70 16.44
N ALA A 77 -11.17 1.04 15.74
CA ALA A 77 -11.11 1.45 14.34
C ALA A 77 -10.20 2.67 14.17
N PRO A 78 -9.33 2.69 13.14
CA PRO A 78 -8.53 3.86 12.83
C PRO A 78 -9.43 5.04 12.41
N PRO A 79 -8.99 6.31 12.62
CA PRO A 79 -9.74 7.46 12.15
C PRO A 79 -9.80 7.49 10.62
N ALA A 80 -10.90 7.98 10.06
CA ALA A 80 -11.11 8.02 8.61
C ALA A 80 -10.01 8.77 7.86
N SER A 81 -9.46 9.85 8.44
CA SER A 81 -8.35 10.60 7.85
C SER A 81 -7.10 9.74 7.60
N TYR A 82 -6.74 8.88 8.55
CA TYR A 82 -5.63 7.94 8.42
C TYR A 82 -5.86 6.95 7.28
N VAL A 83 -7.06 6.35 7.27
CA VAL A 83 -7.47 5.34 6.28
C VAL A 83 -7.50 5.93 4.87
N ASN A 84 -8.02 7.15 4.71
CA ASN A 84 -8.10 7.83 3.43
C ASN A 84 -6.71 8.18 2.88
N ALA A 85 -5.81 8.69 3.72
CA ALA A 85 -4.44 9.00 3.32
C ALA A 85 -3.65 7.73 2.92
N LEU A 86 -3.80 6.65 3.69
CA LEU A 86 -3.15 5.38 3.38
C LEU A 86 -3.63 4.80 2.05
N ARG A 87 -4.95 4.84 1.79
CA ARG A 87 -5.55 4.36 0.55
C ARG A 87 -4.96 5.01 -0.69
N VAL A 88 -4.84 6.34 -0.70
CA VAL A 88 -4.25 7.10 -1.81
C VAL A 88 -2.81 6.64 -2.08
N THR A 89 -2.04 6.47 -1.02
CA THR A 89 -0.65 6.02 -1.12
C THR A 89 -0.56 4.59 -1.67
N GLN A 90 -1.36 3.67 -1.14
CA GLN A 90 -1.30 2.27 -1.52
C GLN A 90 -1.86 2.00 -2.91
N ILE A 91 -2.85 2.78 -3.39
CA ILE A 91 -3.31 2.72 -4.78
C ILE A 91 -2.14 2.91 -5.75
N ALA A 92 -1.26 3.88 -5.45
CA ALA A 92 -0.04 4.11 -6.23
C ALA A 92 0.98 2.97 -6.06
N GLN A 93 1.16 2.43 -4.84
CA GLN A 93 2.08 1.32 -4.58
C GLN A 93 1.70 0.04 -5.32
N TYR A 94 0.41 -0.24 -5.45
CA TYR A 94 -0.12 -1.36 -6.23
C TYR A 94 -0.08 -1.11 -7.75
N GLY A 95 0.22 0.12 -8.17
CA GLY A 95 0.21 0.53 -9.58
C GLY A 95 -1.13 0.27 -10.25
N TYR A 96 -2.24 0.58 -9.58
CA TYR A 96 -3.55 0.56 -10.23
C TYR A 96 -3.60 1.66 -11.30
N ALA A 97 -4.18 1.33 -12.45
CA ALA A 97 -4.43 2.30 -13.51
C ALA A 97 -5.50 3.32 -13.08
N ASP A 98 -6.60 2.81 -12.51
CA ASP A 98 -7.60 3.64 -11.87
C ASP A 98 -7.11 4.11 -10.50
N ARG A 99 -6.97 5.42 -10.33
CA ARG A 99 -6.46 6.04 -9.10
C ARG A 99 -7.55 6.74 -8.29
N LYS A 100 -8.83 6.61 -8.65
CA LYS A 100 -9.94 7.26 -7.96
C LYS A 100 -10.19 6.58 -6.60
N PRO A 101 -9.95 7.25 -5.45
CA PRO A 101 -9.99 6.59 -4.15
C PRO A 101 -11.34 6.00 -3.75
N SER A 102 -12.46 6.50 -4.31
CA SER A 102 -13.80 5.97 -4.01
C SER A 102 -14.08 4.62 -4.68
N HIS A 103 -13.24 4.17 -5.61
CA HIS A 103 -13.33 2.84 -6.22
C HIS A 103 -12.59 1.76 -5.39
N TYR A 104 -12.07 2.13 -4.22
CA TYR A 104 -11.34 1.24 -3.32
C TYR A 104 -11.86 1.37 -1.89
N LYS A 105 -12.01 0.25 -1.18
CA LYS A 105 -12.20 0.19 0.27
C LYS A 105 -10.83 -0.08 0.88
N GLU A 106 -10.42 0.74 1.83
CA GLU A 106 -9.23 0.44 2.63
C GLU A 106 -9.63 -0.63 3.64
N ASP A 107 -9.09 -1.83 3.48
CA ASP A 107 -9.64 -3.02 4.09
C ASP A 107 -8.57 -3.82 4.84
N HIS A 108 -8.98 -4.47 5.92
CA HIS A 108 -8.08 -5.27 6.76
C HIS A 108 -8.01 -6.71 6.24
N LEU A 109 -6.82 -7.28 5.99
CA LEU A 109 -6.68 -8.69 5.61
C LEU A 109 -7.19 -9.62 6.71
N ILE A 110 -6.73 -9.41 7.94
CA ILE A 110 -7.34 -9.95 9.15
C ILE A 110 -8.24 -8.84 9.71
N PRO A 111 -9.57 -9.02 9.81
CA PRO A 111 -10.47 -7.96 10.28
C PRO A 111 -10.25 -7.64 11.76
N LEU A 112 -10.73 -6.46 12.16
CA LEU A 112 -10.74 -6.05 13.57
C LEU A 112 -11.50 -7.06 14.45
N SER A 113 -12.56 -7.68 13.91
CA SER A 113 -13.35 -8.73 14.57
C SER A 113 -12.57 -10.04 14.80
N LEU A 114 -11.42 -10.23 14.14
CA LEU A 114 -10.50 -11.34 14.38
C LEU A 114 -9.15 -10.85 14.92
N GLY A 115 -9.09 -9.64 15.48
CA GLY A 115 -7.88 -9.11 16.10
C GLY A 115 -6.79 -8.74 15.10
N GLY A 116 -7.15 -8.29 13.90
CA GLY A 116 -6.21 -7.64 12.99
C GLY A 116 -5.69 -6.32 13.55
N SER A 117 -4.48 -5.94 13.15
CA SER A 117 -3.92 -4.63 13.51
C SER A 117 -4.74 -3.51 12.89
N PRO A 118 -5.17 -2.50 13.66
CA PRO A 118 -6.05 -1.45 13.16
C PRO A 118 -5.37 -0.48 12.21
N LYS A 119 -4.06 -0.23 12.38
CA LYS A 119 -3.30 0.80 11.67
C LYS A 119 -2.07 0.26 10.93
N SER A 120 -1.81 -1.05 10.93
CA SER A 120 -0.63 -1.55 10.23
C SER A 120 -0.88 -1.61 8.72
N ALA A 121 -0.03 -0.93 7.94
CA ALA A 121 0.00 -1.09 6.48
C ALA A 121 0.31 -2.53 6.02
N LYS A 122 0.79 -3.40 6.92
CA LYS A 122 0.97 -4.85 6.70
C LYS A 122 -0.33 -5.65 6.90
N ASN A 123 -1.42 -5.01 7.30
CA ASN A 123 -2.76 -5.59 7.41
C ASN A 123 -3.80 -4.81 6.58
N LEU A 124 -3.49 -3.57 6.20
CA LEU A 124 -4.36 -2.67 5.44
C LEU A 124 -3.96 -2.62 3.97
N TRP A 125 -4.94 -2.74 3.07
CA TRP A 125 -4.75 -2.63 1.63
C TRP A 125 -5.93 -1.97 0.92
N PRO A 126 -5.71 -1.35 -0.25
CA PRO A 126 -6.78 -0.73 -1.03
C PRO A 126 -7.48 -1.82 -1.85
N GLN A 127 -8.51 -2.43 -1.28
CA GLN A 127 -9.33 -3.43 -1.92
C GLN A 127 -10.20 -2.79 -3.01
N PRO A 128 -10.10 -3.22 -4.28
CA PRO A 128 -10.98 -2.73 -5.33
C PRO A 128 -12.45 -3.02 -5.03
N VAL A 129 -13.27 -1.97 -5.05
CA VAL A 129 -14.71 -2.08 -5.17
C VAL A 129 -14.98 -2.28 -6.65
N LEU A 130 -15.06 -3.55 -7.09
CA LEU A 130 -15.25 -3.88 -8.50
C LEU A 130 -16.55 -3.24 -9.02
N ALA A 131 -16.42 -2.10 -9.69
CA ALA A 131 -17.52 -1.33 -10.26
C ALA A 131 -18.38 -2.26 -11.14
N GLY A 132 -19.67 -2.40 -10.79
CA GLY A 132 -20.62 -3.23 -11.51
C GLY A 132 -20.72 -4.70 -11.09
N LYS A 133 -19.86 -5.21 -10.20
CA LYS A 133 -19.96 -6.61 -9.72
C LYS A 133 -20.11 -6.79 -8.21
N GLY A 134 -20.20 -5.72 -7.41
CA GLY A 134 -20.79 -5.67 -6.05
C GLY A 134 -20.41 -6.72 -4.99
N LYS A 135 -19.53 -7.67 -5.28
CA LYS A 135 -19.45 -8.93 -4.55
C LYS A 135 -18.16 -9.09 -3.77
N THR A 136 -17.09 -8.34 -4.04
CA THR A 136 -15.79 -8.62 -3.38
C THR A 136 -15.74 -8.12 -1.93
N PRO A 137 -16.00 -6.84 -1.60
CA PRO A 137 -15.99 -6.40 -0.20
C PRO A 137 -17.11 -7.05 0.61
N ALA A 138 -18.33 -7.09 0.07
CA ALA A 138 -19.47 -7.68 0.76
C ALA A 138 -19.32 -9.20 0.99
N ALA A 139 -18.75 -9.96 0.05
CA ALA A 139 -18.50 -11.39 0.28
C ALA A 139 -17.39 -11.61 1.32
N LYS A 140 -16.38 -10.74 1.37
CA LYS A 140 -15.37 -10.80 2.43
C LYS A 140 -16.02 -10.46 3.78
N ASP A 141 -16.81 -9.40 3.88
CA ASP A 141 -17.52 -9.01 5.11
C ASP A 141 -18.40 -10.18 5.64
N ALA A 142 -19.05 -10.96 4.77
CA ALA A 142 -19.82 -12.15 5.17
C ALA A 142 -18.94 -13.30 5.70
N VAL A 143 -17.76 -13.53 5.10
CA VAL A 143 -16.77 -14.49 5.62
C VAL A 143 -16.29 -14.04 7.00
N GLU A 144 -15.96 -12.76 7.17
CA GLU A 144 -15.50 -12.21 8.45
C GLU A 144 -16.52 -12.37 9.56
N LEU A 145 -17.79 -12.10 9.27
CA LEU A 145 -18.91 -12.29 10.18
C LEU A 145 -19.03 -13.77 10.62
N THR A 146 -18.91 -14.70 9.66
CA THR A 146 -18.98 -16.14 9.93
C THR A 146 -17.84 -16.59 10.84
N LEU A 147 -16.60 -16.21 10.52
CA LEU A 147 -15.43 -16.58 11.32
C LEU A 147 -15.46 -15.95 12.71
N TRP A 148 -15.86 -14.69 12.83
CA TRP A 148 -15.98 -14.01 14.12
C TRP A 148 -16.99 -14.72 15.02
N ARG A 149 -18.16 -15.09 14.48
CA ARG A 149 -19.18 -15.84 15.22
C ARG A 149 -18.65 -17.19 15.70
N ALA A 150 -17.99 -17.96 14.83
CA ALA A 150 -17.41 -19.25 15.20
C ALA A 150 -16.35 -19.11 16.31
N VAL A 151 -15.51 -18.07 16.25
CA VAL A 151 -14.53 -17.78 17.32
C VAL A 151 -15.23 -17.41 18.63
N CYS A 152 -16.24 -16.54 18.59
CA CYS A 152 -16.91 -16.08 19.81
C CYS A 152 -17.80 -17.15 20.47
N ARG A 153 -18.30 -18.11 19.69
CA ARG A 153 -18.97 -19.33 20.18
C ARG A 153 -17.99 -20.41 20.64
N GLY A 154 -16.69 -20.27 20.37
CA GLY A 154 -15.67 -21.24 20.78
C GLY A 154 -15.53 -22.44 19.84
N GLU A 155 -16.20 -22.43 18.69
CA GLU A 155 -16.14 -23.50 17.68
C GLU A 155 -14.77 -23.54 16.98
N VAL A 156 -14.13 -22.38 16.82
CA VAL A 156 -12.83 -22.24 16.15
C VAL A 156 -11.87 -21.43 17.01
N PRO A 157 -10.64 -21.90 17.26
CA PRO A 157 -9.61 -21.08 17.92
C PRO A 157 -9.27 -19.84 17.09
N LEU A 158 -9.09 -18.68 17.74
CA LEU A 158 -8.77 -17.41 17.09
C LEU A 158 -7.61 -17.53 16.10
N ALA A 159 -6.54 -18.24 16.48
CA ALA A 159 -5.36 -18.41 15.65
C ALA A 159 -5.66 -19.14 14.32
N LYS A 160 -6.59 -20.11 14.33
CA LYS A 160 -7.01 -20.85 13.13
C LYS A 160 -7.84 -19.97 12.20
N ALA A 161 -8.77 -19.18 12.75
CA ALA A 161 -9.53 -18.20 11.98
C ALA A 161 -8.62 -17.15 11.32
N GLN A 162 -7.67 -16.58 12.08
CA GLN A 162 -6.66 -15.63 11.59
C GLN A 162 -5.80 -16.22 10.46
N GLN A 163 -5.32 -17.45 10.62
CA GLN A 163 -4.53 -18.13 9.58
C GLN A 163 -5.37 -18.40 8.32
N ALA A 164 -6.61 -18.87 8.48
CA ALA A 164 -7.48 -19.20 7.36
C ALA A 164 -7.81 -17.97 6.49
N ILE A 165 -8.19 -16.86 7.13
CA ILE A 165 -8.56 -15.63 6.43
C ILE A 165 -7.36 -14.95 5.76
N ALA A 166 -6.21 -14.88 6.46
CA ALA A 166 -4.99 -14.29 5.91
C ALA A 166 -4.44 -15.11 4.73
N LYS A 167 -4.55 -16.44 4.77
CA LYS A 167 -4.09 -17.30 3.68
C LYS A 167 -4.98 -17.19 2.45
N ASN A 168 -6.30 -17.33 2.62
CA ASN A 168 -7.27 -17.10 1.55
C ASN A 168 -8.70 -16.99 2.11
N TRP A 169 -9.16 -15.75 2.27
CA TRP A 169 -10.50 -15.44 2.77
C TRP A 169 -11.63 -16.11 1.96
N ARG A 170 -11.48 -16.30 0.64
CA ARG A 170 -12.51 -16.98 -0.19
C ARG A 170 -12.73 -18.44 0.17
N THR A 171 -11.75 -19.06 0.83
CA THR A 171 -11.80 -20.49 1.20
C THR A 171 -11.78 -20.70 2.70
N ALA A 172 -11.77 -19.62 3.50
CA ALA A 172 -11.52 -19.70 4.93
C ALA A 172 -12.62 -20.47 5.66
N VAL A 173 -13.89 -20.19 5.34
CA VAL A 173 -15.07 -20.89 5.88
C VAL A 173 -14.99 -22.39 5.59
N ARG A 174 -14.87 -22.77 4.31
CA ARG A 174 -14.70 -24.17 3.89
C ARG A 174 -13.52 -24.87 4.57
N ARG A 175 -12.37 -24.19 4.71
CA ARG A 175 -11.17 -24.75 5.36
C ARG A 175 -11.35 -25.03 6.84
N LEU A 176 -12.31 -24.38 7.48
CA LEU A 176 -12.64 -24.54 8.89
C LEU A 176 -13.90 -25.40 9.09
N ALA A 177 -14.47 -25.95 8.02
CA ALA A 177 -15.71 -26.72 8.04
C ALA A 177 -16.89 -25.95 8.70
N LEU A 178 -17.00 -24.66 8.38
CA LEU A 178 -18.09 -23.77 8.79
C LEU A 178 -19.10 -23.54 7.67
#